data_AF-A0A7X1NJE6-F1
#
_entry.id   AF-A0A7X1NJE6-F1
#
_cell.length_a   1.000
_cell.length_b   1.000
_cell.length_c   1.000
_cell.angle_alpha   90.00
_cell.angle_beta   90.00
_cell.angle_gamma   90.00
#
_symmetry.space_group_name_H-M   'P 1'
#
loop_
_entity.id
_entity.type
_entity.pdbx_description
1 polymer ?
#
loop_
_entity_poly.entity_id
_entity_poly.type
_entity_poly.pdbx_seq_one_letter_code
_entity_poly.pdbx_strand_id
1 'polypeptide(L)'
;MKWLVILSGAHWRDIVPELFLEHQAVKDWSIIECDEIDVTGEMVELRCRDVRILVPYGTVVTAITAQAGPLSLVENARGRH
;
A
#
# COMPACT_ATOMS: atom_id res chain seq x y z
N MET A 1 -11.90 -4.04 4.90
CA MET A 1 -10.98 -2.95 5.28
C MET A 1 -9.93 -2.93 4.19
N LYS A 2 -9.53 -1.77 3.66
CA LYS A 2 -8.52 -1.74 2.60
C LYS A 2 -7.15 -1.47 3.19
N TRP A 3 -6.16 -2.19 2.69
CA TRP A 3 -4.74 -1.99 2.96
C TRP A 3 -4.11 -1.23 1.81
N LEU A 4 -3.28 -0.26 2.14
CA LEU A 4 -2.33 0.36 1.21
C LEU A 4 -0.94 -0.20 1.54
N VAL A 5 -0.31 -0.86 0.59
CA VAL A 5 1.01 -1.48 0.77
C VAL A 5 1.98 -0.83 -0.19
N ILE A 6 3.14 -0.43 0.33
CA ILE A 6 4.25 0.13 -0.44
C ILE A 6 5.34 -0.93 -0.50
N LEU A 7 5.75 -1.28 -1.73
CA LEU A 7 6.82 -2.23 -2.01
C LEU A 7 8.03 -1.49 -2.59
N SER A 8 9.22 -1.93 -2.19
CA SER A 8 10.46 -1.54 -2.85
C SER A 8 10.59 -2.27 -4.18
N GLY A 9 10.97 -1.52 -5.23
CA GLY A 9 11.10 -2.02 -6.59
C GLY A 9 10.00 -1.50 -7.53
N ALA A 10 10.42 -0.91 -8.65
CA ALA A 10 9.51 -0.50 -9.72
C ALA A 10 8.99 -1.69 -10.54
N HIS A 11 9.73 -2.80 -10.57
CA HIS A 11 9.47 -3.98 -11.41
C HIS A 11 8.14 -4.68 -11.08
N TRP A 12 7.57 -4.49 -9.89
CA TRP A 12 6.24 -5.02 -9.56
C TRP A 12 5.16 -4.52 -10.54
N ARG A 13 5.32 -3.29 -11.05
CA ARG A 13 4.45 -2.69 -12.07
C ARG A 13 4.56 -3.37 -13.42
N ASP A 14 5.65 -4.06 -13.72
CA ASP A 14 5.82 -4.78 -14.98
C ASP A 14 5.22 -6.19 -14.93
N ILE A 15 5.07 -6.76 -13.72
CA ILE A 15 4.51 -8.10 -13.52
C ILE A 15 2.98 -8.07 -13.56
N VAL A 16 2.37 -7.13 -12.83
CA VAL A 16 0.90 -6.97 -12.79
C VAL A 16 0.51 -5.47 -12.84
N PRO A 17 0.64 -4.82 -14.01
CA PRO A 17 0.47 -3.37 -14.15
C PRO A 17 -0.87 -2.82 -13.66
N GLU A 18 -1.93 -3.64 -13.69
CA GLU A 18 -3.28 -3.28 -13.28
C GLU A 18 -3.50 -3.22 -11.76
N LEU A 19 -2.56 -3.78 -10.98
CA LEU A 19 -2.62 -3.79 -9.51
C LEU A 19 -1.64 -2.82 -8.86
N PHE A 20 -0.51 -2.54 -9.53
CA PHE A 20 0.56 -1.72 -8.97
C PHE A 20 0.58 -0.31 -9.56
N LEU A 21 0.64 0.69 -8.68
CA LEU A 21 0.76 2.11 -9.02
C LEU A 21 2.17 2.62 -8.72
N GLU A 22 2.59 3.70 -9.41
CA GLU A 22 3.84 4.39 -9.08
C GLU A 22 3.73 5.14 -7.76
N HIS A 23 4.76 5.02 -6.91
CA HIS A 23 4.87 5.90 -5.74
C HIS A 23 5.34 7.31 -6.14
N GLN A 24 4.49 8.31 -5.90
CA GLN A 24 4.69 9.68 -6.42
C GLN A 24 6.01 10.34 -5.98
N ALA A 25 6.51 10.04 -4.77
CA ALA A 25 7.73 10.65 -4.25
C ALA A 25 9.01 9.83 -4.52
N VAL A 26 8.88 8.53 -4.80
CA VAL A 26 10.01 7.61 -4.95
C VAL A 26 9.70 6.65 -6.10
N LYS A 27 10.20 6.97 -7.29
CA LYS A 27 9.84 6.26 -8.54
C LYS A 27 10.22 4.79 -8.55
N ASP A 28 11.19 4.41 -7.72
CA ASP A 28 11.64 3.03 -7.57
C ASP A 28 10.72 2.19 -6.65
N TRP A 29 9.64 2.77 -6.12
CA TRP A 29 8.67 2.07 -5.28
C TRP A 29 7.34 1.90 -6.01
N SER A 30 6.66 0.81 -5.65
CA SER A 30 5.33 0.46 -6.15
C SER A 30 4.32 0.50 -5.01
N ILE A 31 3.11 0.94 -5.31
CA ILE A 31 1.98 0.97 -4.38
C ILE A 31 0.95 -0.06 -4.83
N ILE A 32 0.35 -0.79 -3.90
CA ILE A 32 -0.78 -1.68 -4.16
C ILE A 32 -1.87 -1.51 -3.10
N GLU A 33 -3.13 -1.52 -3.54
CA GLU A 33 -4.28 -1.64 -2.64
C GLU A 33 -4.73 -3.10 -2.56
N CYS A 34 -4.88 -3.63 -1.35
CA CYS A 34 -5.33 -4.99 -1.13
C CYS A 34 -6.41 -5.09 -0.05
N ASP A 35 -7.17 -6.17 -0.07
CA ASP A 35 -8.28 -6.44 0.86
C ASP A 35 -7.75 -7.08 2.15
N GLU A 36 -6.74 -7.93 2.03
CA GLU A 36 -6.12 -8.65 3.15
C GLU A 36 -4.59 -8.68 2.99
N ILE A 37 -3.90 -8.76 4.13
CA ILE A 37 -2.46 -8.97 4.23
C ILE A 37 -2.18 -10.01 5.31
N ASP A 38 -1.35 -11.00 4.99
CA ASP A 38 -0.77 -11.94 5.95
C ASP A 38 0.74 -11.74 6.00
N VAL A 39 1.26 -11.51 7.20
CA VAL A 39 2.69 -11.28 7.47
C VAL A 39 3.31 -12.41 8.29
N THR A 40 2.60 -13.53 8.46
CA THR A 40 3.07 -14.67 9.25
C THR A 40 4.03 -15.55 8.42
N GLY A 41 5.26 -15.09 8.24
CA GLY A 41 6.31 -15.88 7.57
C GLY A 41 7.42 -15.04 6.95
N GLU A 42 8.26 -15.70 6.15
CA GLU A 42 9.32 -15.04 5.37
C GLU A 42 8.76 -14.30 4.13
N MET A 43 7.55 -14.67 3.74
CA MET A 43 6.80 -14.05 2.65
C MET A 43 5.60 -13.31 3.23
N VAL A 44 5.26 -12.20 2.60
CA VAL A 44 4.03 -11.46 2.83
C VAL A 44 3.04 -11.85 1.75
N GLU A 45 1.85 -12.25 2.17
CA GLU A 45 0.76 -12.57 1.28
C GLU A 45 -0.20 -11.39 1.18
N LEU A 46 -0.46 -10.91 -0.03
CA LEU A 46 -1.42 -9.86 -0.33
C LEU A 46 -2.59 -10.47 -1.10
N ARG A 47 -3.81 -10.22 -0.62
CA ARG A 47 -5.02 -10.59 -1.36
C ARG A 47 -5.64 -9.34 -1.98
N CYS A 48 -5.57 -9.24 -3.30
CA CYS A 48 -6.02 -8.07 -4.06
C CYS A 48 -7.13 -8.52 -5.02
N ARG A 49 -8.40 -8.25 -4.69
CA ARG A 49 -9.54 -8.78 -5.45
C ARG A 49 -9.48 -10.32 -5.50
N ASP A 50 -9.37 -10.90 -6.70
CA ASP A 50 -9.27 -12.34 -6.94
C ASP A 50 -7.81 -12.83 -7.11
N VAL A 51 -6.83 -11.95 -6.89
CA VAL A 51 -5.40 -12.25 -7.06
C VAL A 51 -4.72 -12.41 -5.69
N ARG A 52 -3.93 -13.46 -5.56
CA ARG A 52 -3.06 -13.72 -4.41
C ARG A 52 -1.61 -13.46 -4.82
N ILE A 53 -0.93 -12.57 -4.11
CA ILE A 53 0.46 -12.17 -4.41
C ILE A 53 1.33 -12.55 -3.21
N LEU A 54 2.44 -13.24 -3.45
CA LEU A 54 3.45 -13.54 -2.45
C LEU A 54 4.71 -12.73 -2.75
N VAL A 55 5.09 -11.85 -1.82
CA VAL A 55 6.32 -11.05 -1.93
C VAL A 55 7.24 -11.33 -0.75
N PRO A 56 8.58 -11.24 -0.90
CA PRO A 56 9.48 -11.39 0.23
C PRO A 56 9.21 -10.30 1.28
N TYR A 57 9.25 -10.64 2.56
CA TYR A 57 8.97 -9.68 3.65
C TYR A 57 9.81 -8.41 3.54
N GLY A 58 11.10 -8.54 3.20
CA GLY A 58 12.03 -7.42 3.06
C GLY A 58 11.71 -6.45 1.90
N THR A 59 10.75 -6.77 1.04
CA THR A 59 10.30 -5.86 -0.03
C THR A 59 9.19 -4.92 0.44
N VAL A 60 8.50 -5.24 1.53
CA VAL A 60 7.44 -4.38 2.08
C VAL A 60 8.09 -3.22 2.84
N VAL A 61 7.92 -2.01 2.31
CA VAL A 61 8.37 -0.77 2.95
C VAL A 61 7.39 -0.38 4.06
N THR A 62 6.09 -0.44 3.77
CA THR A 62 5.04 -0.18 4.75
C THR A 62 3.72 -0.80 4.31
N ALA A 63 2.87 -1.15 5.28
CA ALA A 63 1.50 -1.58 5.07
C ALA A 63 0.59 -0.81 6.04
N ILE A 64 -0.38 -0.08 5.50
CA ILE A 64 -1.25 0.82 6.25
C ILE A 64 -2.68 0.36 6.07
N THR A 65 -3.39 0.16 7.19
CA THR A 65 -4.85 0.01 7.20
C THR A 65 -5.45 1.18 7.95
N ALA A 66 -6.45 1.83 7.37
CA ALA A 66 -7.27 2.79 8.06
C ALA A 66 -8.61 2.14 8.37
N GLN A 67 -8.97 2.09 9.66
CA GLN A 67 -10.38 2.03 10.00
C GLN A 67 -10.97 3.39 9.67
N ALA A 68 -12.04 3.43 8.88
CA ALA A 68 -12.84 4.63 8.73
C ALA A 68 -13.48 4.97 10.10
N GLY A 69 -12.72 5.61 10.99
CA GLY A 69 -13.28 6.38 12.09
C GLY A 69 -13.91 7.66 11.53
N PRO A 70 -14.86 8.29 12.23
CA PRO A 70 -15.39 9.58 11.80
C PRO A 70 -14.22 10.55 11.64
N LEU A 71 -13.98 10.98 10.40
CA LEU A 71 -13.01 12.03 10.10
C LEU A 71 -13.52 13.31 10.75
N SER A 72 -13.18 13.56 12.01
CA SER A 72 -13.07 14.94 12.50
C SER A 72 -11.93 15.55 11.72
N LEU A 73 -12.28 16.15 10.58
CA LEU A 73 -11.39 17.00 9.80
C LEU A 73 -10.77 17.99 10.77
N VAL A 74 -9.48 17.82 11.04
CA VAL A 74 -8.69 18.86 11.70
C VAL A 74 -8.58 20.00 10.68
N GLU A 75 -9.53 20.93 10.76
CA GLU A 75 -9.45 22.23 10.09
C GLU A 75 -8.26 23.00 10.66
N ASN A 76 -7.07 22.74 10.13
CA ASN A 76 -5.95 23.65 10.25
C ASN A 76 -5.86 24.49 8.98
N ALA A 77 -6.77 25.45 8.85
CA ALA A 77 -6.69 26.53 7.87
C ALA A 77 -6.50 27.87 8.57
N ARG A 78 -5.23 28.19 8.84
CA ARG A 78 -4.61 29.51 8.64
C ARG A 78 -5.55 30.73 8.67
N GLY A 79 -5.65 31.37 9.84
CA GLY A 79 -5.95 32.80 9.94
C GLY A 79 -4.69 33.55 10.37
N ARG A 80 -3.80 33.88 9.41
CA ARG A 80 -2.93 35.05 9.56
C ARG A 80 -3.75 36.25 9.12
N HIS A 81 -4.05 37.17 10.03
CA HIS A 81 -4.06 38.61 9.79
C HIS A 81 -3.82 39.32 11.12
#